data_AF-A0A0J5X0I9-F1
#
_entry.id   AF-A0A0J5X0I9-F1
#
_cell.length_a   1.000
_cell.length_b   1.000
_cell.length_c   1.000
_cell.angle_alpha   90.00
_cell.angle_beta   90.00
_cell.angle_gamma   90.00
#
_symmetry.space_group_name_H-M   'P 1'
#
loop_
_entity.id
_entity.type
_entity.pdbx_description
1 polymer ?
#
loop_
_entity_poly.entity_id
_entity_poly.type
_entity_poly.pdbx_seq_one_letter_code
_entity_poly.pdbx_strand_id
1 'polypeptide(L)'
;MSEIVVISINVAKTGKEAELEALLSSLVAPTQSDPGMIRYELSRDLRNPGIFVFHEIWESQEALDGHLNTPHIATYRALVPDLVERKELLITRKVQ
;
A
#
# COMPACT_ATOMS: atom_id res chain seq x y z
N MET A 1 -4.99 22.63 0.63
CA MET A 1 -5.19 21.18 0.42
C MET A 1 -4.57 20.48 1.61
N SER A 2 -5.26 19.49 2.18
CA SER A 2 -4.76 18.75 3.35
C SER A 2 -4.19 17.42 2.91
N GLU A 3 -3.02 17.07 3.43
CA GLU A 3 -2.39 15.78 3.18
C GLU A 3 -3.32 14.64 3.57
N ILE A 4 -3.31 13.58 2.77
CA ILE A 4 -3.99 12.32 3.05
C ILE A 4 -2.96 11.32 3.54
N VAL A 5 -3.23 10.67 4.66
CA VAL A 5 -2.37 9.62 5.22
C VAL A 5 -3.10 8.29 5.08
N VAL A 6 -2.44 7.32 4.45
CA VAL A 6 -2.96 5.97 4.27
C VAL A 6 -2.12 4.98 5.06
N ILE A 7 -2.80 4.11 5.82
CA ILE A 7 -2.20 2.92 6.41
C ILE A 7 -2.87 1.71 5.77
N SER A 8 -2.10 0.89 5.05
CA SER A 8 -2.59 -0.37 4.51
C SER A 8 -1.89 -1.53 5.18
N ILE A 9 -2.66 -2.38 5.86
CA ILE A 9 -2.17 -3.62 6.48
C ILE A 9 -2.59 -4.78 5.59
N ASN A 10 -1.62 -5.58 5.17
CA ASN A 10 -1.81 -6.74 4.29
C ASN A 10 -1.27 -7.97 5.01
N VAL A 11 -2.15 -8.92 5.32
CA VAL A 11 -1.80 -10.20 5.94
C VAL A 11 -1.76 -11.27 4.85
N ALA A 12 -0.59 -11.87 4.62
CA ALA A 12 -0.42 -12.96 3.70
C ALA A 12 -1.26 -14.17 4.11
N LYS A 13 -1.78 -14.91 3.12
CA LYS A 13 -2.19 -16.29 3.33
C LYS A 13 -0.98 -17.13 3.72
N THR A 14 -1.18 -18.16 4.54
CA THR A 14 -0.12 -19.10 4.93
C THR A 14 0.63 -19.65 3.72
N GLY A 15 1.96 -19.47 3.70
CA GLY A 15 2.84 -19.95 2.63
C GLY A 15 2.93 -19.01 1.42
N LYS A 16 2.26 -17.85 1.45
CA LYS A 16 2.29 -16.82 0.39
C LYS A 16 3.10 -15.58 0.78
N GLU A 17 3.84 -15.62 1.87
CA GLU A 17 4.53 -14.46 2.44
C GLU A 17 5.57 -13.89 1.48
N ALA A 18 6.36 -14.74 0.83
CA ALA A 18 7.39 -14.31 -0.13
C ALA A 18 6.78 -13.78 -1.45
N GLU A 19 5.71 -14.42 -1.94
CA GLU A 19 4.98 -13.98 -3.13
C GLU A 19 4.32 -12.61 -2.87
N LEU A 20 3.71 -12.43 -1.70
CA LEU A 20 3.14 -11.16 -1.30
C LEU A 20 4.22 -10.09 -1.12
N GLU A 21 5.33 -10.39 -0.47
CA GLU A 21 6.45 -9.43 -0.32
C GLU A 21 6.95 -8.94 -1.68
N ALA A 22 7.14 -9.86 -2.64
CA ALA A 22 7.57 -9.50 -3.99
C ALA A 22 6.54 -8.61 -4.69
N LEU A 23 5.25 -8.95 -4.60
CA LEU A 23 4.18 -8.12 -5.15
C LEU A 23 4.16 -6.72 -4.53
N LEU A 24 4.16 -6.60 -3.20
CA LEU A 24 4.09 -5.31 -2.51
C LEU A 24 5.35 -4.47 -2.78
N SER A 25 6.53 -5.10 -2.77
CA SER A 25 7.80 -4.41 -3.06
C SER A 25 7.83 -3.85 -4.48
N SER A 26 7.21 -4.54 -5.43
CA SER A 26 7.12 -4.07 -6.83
C SER A 26 6.32 -2.78 -7.00
N LEU A 27 5.50 -2.40 -6.02
CA LEU A 27 4.71 -1.16 -6.06
C LEU A 27 5.51 0.08 -5.66
N VAL A 28 6.61 -0.09 -4.92
CA VAL A 28 7.30 1.03 -4.27
C VAL A 28 7.85 2.02 -5.30
N ALA A 29 8.72 1.56 -6.22
CA ALA A 29 9.35 2.42 -7.21
C ALA A 29 8.36 3.15 -8.14
N PRO A 30 7.35 2.48 -8.75
CA PRO A 30 6.38 3.19 -9.59
C PRO A 30 5.52 4.16 -8.77
N THR A 31 5.08 3.78 -7.57
CA THR A 31 4.26 4.68 -6.73
C THR A 31 5.02 5.92 -6.31
N GLN A 32 6.32 5.80 -6.02
CA GLN A 32 7.17 6.96 -5.71
C GLN A 32 7.32 7.94 -6.89
N SER A 33 6.94 7.53 -8.10
CA SER A 33 6.92 8.40 -9.28
C SER A 33 5.53 8.99 -9.56
N ASP A 34 4.50 8.61 -8.79
CA ASP A 34 3.14 9.10 -8.99
C ASP A 34 3.01 10.59 -8.57
N PRO A 35 2.23 11.40 -9.31
CA PRO A 35 2.01 12.80 -8.97
C PRO A 35 1.42 12.97 -7.55
N GLY A 36 2.02 13.85 -6.76
CA GLY A 36 1.55 14.17 -5.40
C GLY A 36 1.85 13.10 -4.34
N MET A 37 2.71 12.12 -4.64
CA MET A 37 3.26 11.20 -3.64
C MET A 37 4.29 11.94 -2.76
N ILE A 38 4.09 11.95 -1.45
CA ILE A 38 5.03 12.53 -0.46
C ILE A 38 5.83 11.43 0.23
N ARG A 39 5.16 10.32 0.58
CA ARG A 39 5.76 9.17 1.24
C ARG A 39 5.07 7.90 0.77
N TYR A 40 5.85 6.85 0.55
CA TYR A 40 5.35 5.51 0.29
C TYR A 40 6.36 4.50 0.80
N GLU A 41 6.11 3.96 2.01
CA GLU A 41 7.04 3.10 2.74
C GLU A 41 6.40 1.73 3.00
N LEU A 42 7.07 0.66 2.57
CA LEU A 42 6.70 -0.72 2.90
C LEU A 42 7.48 -1.18 4.14
N SER A 43 6.78 -1.77 5.08
CA SER A 43 7.37 -2.38 6.28
C SER A 43 6.77 -3.75 6.56
N ARG A 44 7.46 -4.56 7.36
CA ARG A 44 7.04 -5.90 7.78
C ARG A 44 6.96 -5.92 9.31
N ASP A 45 5.91 -6.52 9.87
CA ASP A 45 5.80 -6.67 11.32
C ASP A 45 6.87 -7.63 11.86
N LEU A 46 7.49 -7.25 12.99
CA LEU A 46 8.60 -8.01 13.58
C LEU A 46 8.14 -9.25 14.35
N ARG A 47 6.86 -9.35 14.71
CA ARG A 47 6.29 -10.47 15.48
C ARG A 47 5.58 -11.47 14.56
N ASN A 48 5.04 -11.00 13.44
CA ASN A 48 4.42 -11.82 12.42
C ASN A 48 4.96 -11.43 11.02
N PRO A 49 5.90 -12.21 10.45
CA PRO A 49 6.51 -11.89 9.16
C PRO A 49 5.56 -11.98 7.96
N GLY A 50 4.35 -12.52 8.14
CA GLY A 50 3.29 -12.52 7.13
C GLY A 50 2.49 -11.21 7.07
N ILE A 51 2.76 -10.24 7.96
CA ILE A 51 2.09 -8.93 7.97
C ILE A 51 2.99 -7.87 7.36
N PHE A 52 2.46 -7.18 6.37
CA PHE A 52 3.10 -6.05 5.70
C PHE A 52 2.26 -4.80 5.87
N VAL A 53 2.92 -3.65 6.06
CA VAL A 53 2.27 -2.37 6.30
C VAL A 53 2.83 -1.32 5.34
N PHE A 54 1.95 -0.70 4.56
CA PHE A 54 2.25 0.54 3.87
C PHE A 54 1.90 1.73 4.76
N HIS A 55 2.82 2.69 4.80
CA HIS A 55 2.57 4.03 5.30
C HIS A 55 2.75 5.01 4.13
N GLU A 56 1.65 5.65 3.76
CA GLU A 56 1.60 6.53 2.58
C GLU A 56 1.15 7.93 2.99
N ILE A 57 1.76 8.94 2.38
CA ILE A 57 1.33 10.34 2.52
C ILE A 57 1.20 10.90 1.11
N TRP A 58 0.06 11.50 0.84
CA TRP A 58 -0.31 12.10 -0.44
C TRP A 58 -0.63 13.58 -0.25
N GLU A 59 -0.26 14.42 -1.22
CA GLU A 59 -0.49 15.87 -1.21
C GLU A 59 -1.99 16.22 -1.11
N SER A 60 -2.87 15.39 -1.68
CA SER A 60 -4.31 15.59 -1.65
C SER A 60 -5.09 14.28 -1.89
N GLN A 61 -6.42 14.35 -1.79
CA GLN A 61 -7.29 13.23 -2.15
C GLN A 61 -7.23 12.93 -3.65
N GLU A 62 -7.14 13.96 -4.48
CA GLU A 62 -7.04 13.82 -5.93
C GLU A 62 -5.75 13.09 -6.35
N ALA A 63 -4.63 13.34 -5.65
CA ALA A 63 -3.38 12.62 -5.86
C ALA A 63 -3.53 11.12 -5.54
N LEU A 64 -4.13 10.80 -4.38
CA LEU A 64 -4.44 9.42 -4.00
C LEU A 64 -5.39 8.74 -5.01
N ASP A 65 -6.44 9.43 -5.45
CA ASP A 65 -7.39 8.89 -6.44
C ASP A 65 -6.69 8.64 -7.79
N GLY A 66 -5.78 9.51 -8.20
CA GLY A 66 -4.92 9.32 -9.37
C GLY A 66 -4.08 8.05 -9.26
N HIS A 67 -3.37 7.89 -8.13
CA HIS A 67 -2.61 6.68 -7.82
C HIS A 67 -3.46 5.41 -7.89
N LEU A 68 -4.66 5.43 -7.32
CA LEU A 68 -5.58 4.29 -7.32
C LEU A 68 -6.06 3.86 -8.71
N ASN A 69 -5.82 4.67 -9.76
CA ASN A 69 -6.17 4.37 -11.14
C ASN A 69 -4.97 4.01 -12.02
N THR A 70 -3.78 3.88 -11.44
CA THR A 70 -2.55 3.55 -12.18
C THR A 70 -2.45 2.07 -12.58
N PRO A 71 -1.63 1.74 -13.60
CA PRO A 71 -1.42 0.35 -14.03
C PRO A 71 -0.85 -0.56 -12.94
N HIS A 72 0.12 -0.11 -12.13
CA HIS A 72 0.70 -0.92 -11.05
C HIS A 72 -0.33 -1.27 -9.98
N ILE A 73 -1.27 -0.36 -9.67
CA ILE A 73 -2.37 -0.66 -8.76
C ILE A 73 -3.40 -1.60 -9.38
N ALA A 74 -3.66 -1.52 -10.69
CA ALA A 74 -4.50 -2.49 -11.37
C ALA A 74 -3.91 -3.92 -11.31
N THR A 75 -2.60 -4.07 -11.57
CA THR A 75 -1.89 -5.36 -11.43
C THR A 75 -1.95 -5.88 -10.00
N TYR A 76 -1.70 -5.01 -9.01
CA TYR A 76 -1.84 -5.37 -7.60
C TYR A 76 -3.25 -5.89 -7.27
N ARG A 77 -4.30 -5.16 -7.65
CA ARG A 77 -5.70 -5.56 -7.38
C ARG A 77 -6.05 -6.93 -7.95
N ALA A 78 -5.47 -7.30 -9.09
CA ALA A 78 -5.71 -8.61 -9.70
C ALA A 78 -5.08 -9.77 -8.92
N LEU A 79 -3.91 -9.55 -8.30
CA LEU A 79 -3.12 -10.61 -7.64
C LEU A 79 -3.41 -10.73 -6.14
N VAL A 80 -3.86 -9.66 -5.49
CA VAL A 80 -4.17 -9.62 -4.05
C VAL A 80 -5.12 -10.73 -3.57
N PRO A 81 -6.22 -11.07 -4.27
CA PRO A 81 -7.14 -12.10 -3.80
C PRO A 81 -6.49 -13.47 -3.58
N ASP A 82 -5.42 -13.78 -4.31
CA ASP A 82 -4.71 -15.06 -4.22
C ASP A 82 -3.65 -15.07 -3.11
N LEU A 83 -3.19 -13.90 -2.66
CA LEU A 83 -2.04 -13.75 -1.77
C LEU A 83 -2.41 -13.24 -0.37
N VAL A 84 -3.48 -12.47 -0.23
CA VAL A 84 -3.86 -11.80 1.03
C VAL A 84 -5.06 -12.49 1.67
N GLU A 85 -4.92 -12.85 2.94
CA GLU A 85 -6.01 -13.42 3.76
C GLU A 85 -6.87 -12.30 4.35
N ARG A 86 -6.21 -11.26 4.87
CA ARG A 86 -6.86 -10.13 5.50
C ARG A 86 -6.21 -8.83 5.07
N LYS A 87 -7.03 -7.86 4.69
CA LYS A 87 -6.60 -6.49 4.37
C LYS A 87 -7.33 -5.49 5.25
N GLU A 88 -6.61 -4.49 5.72
CA GLU A 88 -7.16 -3.32 6.41
C GLU A 88 -6.63 -2.05 5.73
N LEU A 89 -7.49 -1.05 5.60
CA LEU A 89 -7.15 0.21 4.96
C LEU A 89 -7.73 1.35 5.79
N LEU A 90 -6.86 2.23 6.26
CA LEU A 90 -7.23 3.45 6.96
C LEU A 90 -6.83 4.63 6.09
N ILE A 91 -7.80 5.46 5.72
CA ILE A 91 -7.57 6.73 5.02
C ILE A 91 -7.89 7.83 6.02
N THR A 92 -6.88 8.62 6.36
CA THR A 92 -6.92 9.55 7.49
C THR A 92 -6.36 10.91 7.09
N ARG A 93 -6.57 11.89 7.97
CA ARG A 93 -5.95 13.20 7.91
C ARG A 93 -5.31 13.48 9.27
N LYS A 94 -4.23 14.27 9.27
CA LYS A 94 -3.64 14.78 10.52
C LYS A 94 -4.66 15.66 11.24
N VAL A 95 -4.79 15.47 12.55
CA VAL A 95 -5.70 16.25 13.40
C VAL A 95 -5.00 17.48 13.99
N GLN A 96 -3.67 17.43 14.10
CA GLN A 96 -2.79 18.49 14.61
C GLN A 96 -1.46 18.48 13.84
#